data_AF-A0AB35QA80-F1
#
_entry.id   AF-A0AB35QA80-F1
#
_cell.length_a   1.000
_cell.length_b   1.000
_cell.length_c   1.000
_cell.angle_alpha   90.00
_cell.angle_beta   90.00
_cell.angle_gamma   90.00
#
_symmetry.space_group_name_H-M   'P 1'
#
loop_
_entity.id
_entity.type
_entity.pdbx_description
1 polymer ?
#
loop_
_entity_poly.entity_id
_entity_poly.type
_entity_poly.pdbx_seq_one_letter_code
_entity_poly.pdbx_strand_id
1 'polypeptide(L)'
;MFKSLNTDWLKLALLRVFQSGWTVVTLVGLSLLFCSFTGRQAFIVWWLTFAGVLLIGASVWLGNLPYRLLQPGNSVRRWSGALSWIIWGAGFLLLAVAPANAKDPWILLFNPLAGLTAFLLWLWASHKEPLKWIR
;
A
#
# COMPACT_ATOMS: atom_id res chain seq x y z
N MET A 1 13.33 -26.78 23.65
CA MET A 1 12.71 -27.53 22.54
C MET A 1 11.54 -26.71 22.01
N PHE A 2 11.77 -25.86 21.01
CA PHE A 2 10.72 -25.01 20.44
C PHE A 2 9.88 -25.86 19.49
N LYS A 3 8.63 -26.13 19.88
CA LYS A 3 7.66 -26.85 19.06
C LYS A 3 7.32 -25.94 17.87
N SER A 4 7.79 -26.29 16.66
CA SER A 4 7.49 -25.52 15.46
C SER A 4 5.97 -25.52 15.25
N LEU A 5 5.34 -24.38 15.47
CA LEU A 5 3.92 -24.20 15.16
C LEU A 5 3.74 -24.47 13.67
N ASN A 6 3.01 -25.53 13.34
CA ASN A 6 2.64 -25.84 11.97
C ASN A 6 1.69 -24.74 11.48
N THR A 7 2.24 -23.73 10.80
CA THR A 7 1.51 -22.57 10.27
C THR A 7 0.96 -22.78 8.86
N ASP A 8 1.05 -23.99 8.31
CA ASP A 8 0.68 -24.21 6.90
C ASP A 8 -0.82 -24.01 6.68
N TRP A 9 -1.65 -24.39 7.65
CA TRP A 9 -3.09 -24.10 7.64
C TRP A 9 -3.39 -22.58 7.72
N LEU A 10 -2.61 -21.84 8.52
CA LEU A 10 -2.74 -20.39 8.67
C LEU A 10 -2.34 -19.68 7.37
N LYS A 11 -1.24 -20.11 6.74
CA LYS A 11 -0.79 -19.58 5.44
C LYS A 11 -1.85 -19.82 4.36
N LEU A 12 -2.42 -21.02 4.30
CA LEU A 12 -3.44 -21.38 3.32
C LEU A 12 -4.73 -20.57 3.53
N ALA A 13 -5.15 -20.40 4.78
CA ALA A 13 -6.29 -19.57 5.15
C ALA A 13 -6.04 -18.10 4.78
N LEU A 14 -4.87 -17.55 5.12
CA LEU A 14 -4.48 -16.19 4.74
C LEU A 14 -4.55 -16.02 3.21
N LEU A 15 -3.95 -16.93 2.45
CA LEU A 15 -3.96 -16.90 0.98
C LEU A 15 -5.38 -16.88 0.41
N ARG A 16 -6.26 -17.73 0.92
CA ARG A 16 -7.66 -17.80 0.46
C ARG A 16 -8.44 -16.54 0.78
N VAL A 17 -8.18 -15.98 1.96
CA VAL A 17 -8.77 -14.71 2.44
C VAL A 17 -8.25 -13.54 1.62
N PHE A 18 -6.96 -13.51 1.27
CA PHE A 18 -6.36 -12.53 0.37
C PHE A 18 -6.94 -12.62 -1.05
N GLN A 19 -7.11 -13.82 -1.62
CA GLN A 19 -7.65 -13.98 -2.98
C GLN A 19 -9.06 -13.39 -3.14
N SER A 20 -9.89 -13.43 -2.10
CA SER A 20 -11.28 -12.98 -2.17
C SER A 20 -11.43 -11.46 -2.39
N GLY A 21 -10.43 -10.64 -2.02
CA GLY A 21 -10.46 -9.17 -2.14
C GLY A 21 -11.46 -8.46 -1.21
N TRP A 22 -12.52 -9.16 -0.79
CA TRP A 22 -13.50 -8.70 0.19
C TRP A 22 -12.88 -8.24 1.49
N THR A 23 -11.78 -8.85 1.91
CA THR A 23 -11.05 -8.47 3.12
C THR A 23 -10.41 -7.10 3.03
N VAL A 24 -9.88 -6.72 1.86
CA VAL A 24 -9.36 -5.38 1.64
C VAL A 24 -10.52 -4.38 1.64
N VAL A 25 -11.63 -4.72 0.99
CA VAL A 25 -12.83 -3.86 0.94
C VAL A 25 -13.41 -3.65 2.34
N THR A 26 -13.55 -4.70 3.15
CA THR A 26 -14.06 -4.59 4.52
C THR A 26 -13.09 -3.84 5.41
N LEU A 27 -11.78 -4.06 5.27
CA LEU A 27 -10.77 -3.36 6.07
C LEU A 27 -10.77 -1.85 5.76
N VAL A 28 -10.84 -1.48 4.48
CA VAL A 28 -10.97 -0.07 4.05
C VAL A 28 -12.29 0.51 4.52
N GLY A 29 -13.41 -0.18 4.32
CA GLY A 29 -14.73 0.26 4.76
C GLY A 29 -14.80 0.48 6.27
N LEU A 30 -14.32 -0.47 7.08
CA LEU A 30 -14.24 -0.33 8.53
C LEU A 30 -13.33 0.84 8.93
N SER A 31 -12.16 0.98 8.29
CA SER A 31 -11.25 2.08 8.60
C SER A 31 -11.86 3.45 8.32
N LEU A 32 -12.63 3.58 7.23
CA LEU A 32 -13.36 4.80 6.89
C LEU A 32 -14.51 5.08 7.87
N LEU A 33 -15.23 4.04 8.30
CA LEU A 33 -16.24 4.18 9.36
C LEU A 33 -15.60 4.66 10.67
N PHE A 34 -14.50 4.05 11.10
CA PHE A 34 -13.76 4.49 12.29
C PHE A 34 -13.24 5.93 12.16
N CYS A 35 -12.73 6.31 11.00
CA CYS A 35 -12.34 7.70 10.73
C CYS A 35 -13.54 8.65 10.82
N SER A 36 -14.72 8.23 10.36
CA SER A 36 -15.94 9.05 10.40
C SER A 36 -16.43 9.30 11.83
N PHE A 37 -16.28 8.33 12.73
CA PHE A 37 -16.57 8.51 14.16
C PHE A 37 -15.52 9.33 14.91
N THR A 38 -14.25 9.24 14.51
CA THR A 38 -13.13 9.93 15.19
C THR A 38 -12.96 11.37 14.71
N GLY A 39 -13.53 11.70 13.54
CA GLY A 39 -13.58 13.05 12.99
C GLY A 39 -12.60 13.31 11.85
N ARG A 40 -12.68 14.51 11.27
CA ARG A 40 -11.98 14.90 10.02
C ARG A 40 -10.47 14.71 10.08
N GLN A 41 -9.85 14.87 11.25
CA GLN A 41 -8.41 14.74 11.40
C GLN A 41 -7.93 13.30 11.24
N ALA A 42 -8.63 12.34 11.84
CA ALA A 42 -8.32 10.92 11.66
C ALA A 42 -8.44 10.51 10.19
N PHE A 43 -9.46 11.01 9.49
CA PHE A 43 -9.60 10.79 8.05
C PHE A 43 -8.42 11.37 7.25
N ILE A 44 -7.99 12.59 7.54
CA ILE A 44 -6.84 13.22 6.84
C ILE A 44 -5.56 12.42 7.08
N VAL A 45 -5.26 12.06 8.33
CA VAL A 45 -4.07 11.29 8.71
C VAL A 45 -4.09 9.92 8.03
N TRP A 46 -5.23 9.23 8.08
CA TRP A 46 -5.43 7.93 7.43
C TRP A 46 -5.27 8.04 5.91
N TRP A 47 -5.89 9.03 5.27
CA TRP A 47 -5.86 9.23 3.81
C TRP A 47 -4.46 9.58 3.29
N LEU A 48 -3.76 10.49 3.98
CA LEU A 48 -2.39 10.88 3.62
C LEU A 48 -1.45 9.68 3.72
N THR A 49 -1.57 8.88 4.78
CA THR A 49 -0.75 7.68 4.94
C THR A 49 -1.08 6.60 3.93
N PHE A 50 -2.37 6.36 3.68
CA PHE A 50 -2.85 5.39 2.69
C PHE A 50 -2.35 5.74 1.29
N ALA A 51 -2.53 7.00 0.86
CA ALA A 51 -2.07 7.49 -0.43
C ALA A 51 -0.54 7.48 -0.54
N GLY A 52 0.16 7.88 0.53
CA GLY A 52 1.63 7.89 0.58
C GLY A 52 2.23 6.49 0.37
N VAL A 53 1.70 5.47 1.07
CA VAL A 53 2.15 4.09 0.91
C VAL A 53 1.86 3.55 -0.50
N LEU A 54 0.69 3.85 -1.07
CA LEU A 54 0.36 3.45 -2.45
C LEU A 54 1.28 4.09 -3.48
N LEU A 55 1.63 5.37 -3.32
CA LEU A 55 2.57 6.06 -4.20
C LEU A 55 3.97 5.47 -4.10
N ILE A 56 4.45 5.14 -2.90
CA ILE A 56 5.74 4.46 -2.74
C ILE A 56 5.71 3.08 -3.41
N GLY A 57 4.63 2.31 -3.25
CA GLY A 57 4.46 1.03 -3.95
C GLY A 57 4.48 1.19 -5.48
N ALA A 58 3.74 2.16 -6.00
CA ALA A 58 3.71 2.49 -7.42
C ALA A 58 5.09 2.96 -7.94
N SER A 59 5.82 3.76 -7.16
CA SER A 59 7.18 4.19 -7.47
C SER A 59 8.14 3.01 -7.59
N VAL A 60 8.13 2.08 -6.63
CA VAL A 60 8.98 0.88 -6.66
C VAL A 60 8.63 0.02 -7.88
N TRP A 61 7.34 -0.09 -8.20
CA TRP A 61 6.90 -0.80 -9.40
C TRP A 61 7.41 -0.14 -10.68
N LEU A 62 7.28 1.18 -10.80
CA LEU A 62 7.75 1.96 -11.94
C LEU A 62 9.27 1.92 -12.09
N GLY A 63 10.01 1.96 -10.98
CA GLY A 63 11.46 1.83 -10.97
C GLY A 63 11.92 0.44 -11.43
N ASN A 64 11.08 -0.58 -11.22
CA ASN A 64 11.32 -1.96 -11.65
C ASN A 64 10.80 -2.29 -13.06
N LEU A 65 10.01 -1.41 -13.70
CA LEU A 65 9.56 -1.57 -15.09
C LEU A 65 10.70 -1.88 -16.09
N PRO A 66 11.82 -1.13 -16.13
CA PRO A 66 12.86 -1.37 -17.12
C PRO A 66 13.52 -2.75 -17.00
N TYR A 67 13.53 -3.37 -15.81
CA TYR A 67 14.02 -4.74 -15.61
C TYR A 67 13.01 -5.82 -16.00
N ARG A 68 11.72 -5.47 -16.12
CA ARG A 68 10.64 -6.39 -16.51
C ARG A 68 10.38 -6.41 -18.01
N LEU A 69 10.83 -5.41 -18.75
CA LEU A 69 10.70 -5.33 -20.19
C LEU A 69 11.86 -6.09 -20.85
N LEU A 70 11.56 -6.97 -21.82
CA LEU A 70 12.55 -7.77 -22.55
C LEU A 70 13.47 -6.91 -23.45
N GLN A 71 13.01 -5.73 -23.90
CA GLN A 71 13.80 -4.74 -24.65
C GLN A 71 13.37 -3.31 -24.29
N PRO A 72 13.83 -2.74 -23.16
CA PRO A 72 13.48 -1.38 -22.80
C PRO A 72 14.23 -0.39 -23.71
N GLY A 73 13.50 0.40 -24.51
CA GLY A 73 14.09 1.56 -25.19
C GLY A 73 14.70 2.53 -24.16
N ASN A 74 15.87 3.11 -24.49
CA ASN A 74 16.60 4.03 -23.58
C ASN A 74 15.74 5.20 -23.06
N SER A 75 14.80 5.69 -23.87
CA SER A 75 13.84 6.73 -23.48
C SER A 75 12.86 6.25 -22.39
N VAL A 76 12.28 5.05 -22.54
CA VAL A 76 11.35 4.45 -21.57
C VAL A 76 12.03 4.23 -20.22
N ARG A 77 13.29 3.78 -20.22
CA ARG A 77 14.09 3.62 -19.00
C ARG A 77 14.35 4.96 -18.27
N ARG A 78 14.64 6.03 -19.01
CA ARG A 78 14.90 7.36 -18.42
C ARG A 78 13.62 7.98 -17.84
N TRP A 79 12.52 7.93 -18.58
CA TRP A 79 11.24 8.49 -18.14
C TRP A 79 10.62 7.70 -16.99
N SER A 80 10.68 6.36 -17.01
CA SER A 80 10.21 5.53 -15.89
C SER A 80 11.00 5.78 -14.61
N GLY A 81 12.33 5.91 -14.71
CA GLY A 81 13.19 6.27 -13.58
C GLY A 81 12.86 7.66 -13.01
N ALA A 82 12.73 8.67 -13.88
CA ALA A 82 12.39 10.02 -13.44
C ALA A 82 11.01 10.08 -12.76
N LEU A 83 9.99 9.45 -13.36
CA LEU A 83 8.64 9.38 -12.79
C LEU A 83 8.62 8.60 -11.47
N SER A 84 9.38 7.50 -11.38
CA SER A 84 9.52 6.72 -10.15
C SER A 84 10.04 7.59 -8.99
N TRP A 85 11.07 8.41 -9.23
CA TRP A 85 11.60 9.33 -8.21
C TRP A 85 10.62 10.43 -7.83
N ILE A 86 9.90 11.02 -8.79
CA ILE A 86 8.88 12.05 -8.52
C ILE A 86 7.75 11.47 -7.65
N ILE A 87 7.25 10.29 -8.03
CA ILE A 87 6.18 9.59 -7.31
C ILE A 87 6.66 9.18 -5.92
N TRP A 88 7.92 8.75 -5.79
CA TRP A 88 8.53 8.44 -4.50
C TRP A 88 8.53 9.66 -3.58
N GLY A 89 9.03 10.80 -4.08
CA GLY A 89 9.10 12.05 -3.33
C GLY A 89 7.72 12.54 -2.89
N ALA A 90 6.72 12.45 -3.77
CA ALA A 90 5.33 12.77 -3.43
C ALA A 90 4.79 11.84 -2.33
N GLY A 91 5.02 10.53 -2.45
CA GLY A 91 4.61 9.56 -1.43
C GLY A 91 5.28 9.81 -0.08
N PHE A 92 6.59 10.06 -0.07
CA PHE A 92 7.35 10.39 1.13
C PHE A 92 6.86 11.67 1.79
N LEU A 93 6.57 12.71 1.01
CA LEU A 93 6.05 13.98 1.52
C LEU A 93 4.67 13.79 2.18
N LEU A 94 3.78 12.97 1.59
CA LEU A 94 2.50 12.66 2.20
C LEU A 94 2.65 11.91 3.53
N LEU A 95 3.60 10.95 3.62
CA LEU A 95 3.90 10.26 4.87
C LEU A 95 4.50 11.17 5.94
N ALA A 96 5.32 12.15 5.54
CA ALA A 96 5.90 13.12 6.46
C ALA A 96 4.88 14.12 6.99
N VAL A 97 3.90 14.51 6.15
CA VAL A 97 2.84 15.46 6.52
C VAL A 97 1.72 14.79 7.32
N ALA A 98 1.49 13.48 7.14
CA ALA A 98 0.47 12.75 7.90
C ALA A 98 0.55 12.92 9.43
N PRO A 99 1.70 12.67 10.11
CA PRO A 99 1.80 12.85 11.56
C PRO A 99 1.68 14.31 11.99
N ALA A 100 2.07 15.28 11.16
CA ALA A 100 1.94 16.70 11.47
C ALA A 100 0.48 17.17 11.57
N ASN A 101 -0.46 16.40 11.02
CA ASN A 101 -1.90 16.67 11.10
C ASN A 101 -2.58 16.02 12.32
N ALA A 102 -1.88 15.18 13.08
CA ALA A 102 -2.40 14.57 14.28
C ALA A 102 -2.28 15.55 15.46
N LYS A 103 -3.41 16.08 15.93
CA LYS A 103 -3.44 16.91 17.16
C LYS A 103 -3.35 16.07 18.42
N ASP A 104 -3.98 14.89 18.40
CA ASP A 104 -3.99 13.95 19.51
C ASP A 104 -3.10 12.73 19.21
N PRO A 105 -2.29 12.25 20.18
CA PRO A 105 -1.41 11.11 19.99
C PRO A 105 -2.13 9.83 19.53
N TRP A 106 -3.39 9.64 19.97
CA TRP A 106 -4.18 8.46 19.59
C TRP A 106 -4.50 8.42 18.08
N ILE A 107 -4.59 9.58 17.41
CA ILE A 107 -4.85 9.66 15.97
C ILE A 107 -3.68 9.07 15.17
N LEU A 108 -2.47 9.03 15.72
CA LEU A 108 -1.31 8.42 15.07
C LEU A 108 -1.48 6.90 14.86
N LEU A 109 -2.36 6.23 15.61
CA LEU A 109 -2.66 4.81 15.39
C LEU A 109 -3.36 4.54 14.04
N PHE A 110 -3.94 5.56 13.42
CA PHE A 110 -4.49 5.45 12.08
C PHE A 110 -3.40 5.37 11.00
N ASN A 111 -2.16 5.77 11.28
CA ASN A 111 -1.04 5.62 10.36
C ASN A 111 -0.69 4.14 10.09
N PRO A 112 -0.38 3.30 11.09
CA PRO A 112 -0.11 1.89 10.85
C PRO A 112 -1.34 1.18 10.27
N LEU A 113 -2.56 1.56 10.67
CA LEU A 113 -3.79 1.03 10.08
C LEU A 113 -3.88 1.32 8.57
N ALA A 114 -3.67 2.58 8.17
CA ALA A 114 -3.66 3.02 6.77
C ALA A 114 -2.52 2.40 5.96
N GLY A 115 -1.34 2.27 6.56
CA GLY A 115 -0.19 1.67 5.90
C GLY A 115 -0.41 0.17 5.65
N LEU A 116 -0.99 -0.54 6.63
CA LEU A 116 -1.37 -1.94 6.46
C LEU A 116 -2.46 -2.08 5.39
N THR A 117 -3.53 -1.29 5.43
CA THR A 117 -4.60 -1.38 4.41
C THR A 117 -4.07 -1.13 2.99
N ALA A 118 -3.23 -0.11 2.81
CA ALA A 118 -2.59 0.19 1.53
C ALA A 118 -1.66 -0.94 1.07
N PHE A 119 -0.85 -1.50 1.97
CA PHE A 119 0.05 -2.60 1.66
C PHE A 119 -0.71 -3.87 1.27
N LEU A 120 -1.79 -4.20 1.99
CA LEU A 120 -2.63 -5.35 1.66
C LEU A 120 -3.36 -5.17 0.33
N LEU A 121 -3.85 -3.96 0.04
CA LEU A 121 -4.44 -3.63 -1.24
C LEU A 121 -3.42 -3.75 -2.38
N TRP A 122 -2.20 -3.27 -2.17
CA TRP A 122 -1.11 -3.39 -3.12
C TRP A 122 -0.74 -4.85 -3.40
N LEU A 123 -0.57 -5.66 -2.35
CA LEU A 123 -0.33 -7.10 -2.48
C LEU A 123 -1.44 -7.79 -3.26
N TRP A 124 -2.69 -7.50 -2.92
CA TRP A 124 -3.85 -8.03 -3.63
C TRP A 124 -3.86 -7.63 -5.12
N ALA A 125 -3.63 -6.36 -5.41
CA ALA A 125 -3.56 -5.83 -6.78
C ALA A 125 -2.39 -6.44 -7.58
N SER A 126 -1.26 -6.71 -6.92
CA SER A 126 -0.09 -7.36 -7.52
C SER A 126 -0.31 -8.85 -7.83
N HIS A 127 -1.19 -9.50 -7.06
CA HIS A 127 -1.54 -10.91 -7.24
C HIS A 127 -2.61 -11.12 -8.32
N LYS A 128 -3.54 -10.19 -8.47
CA LYS A 128 -4.51 -10.24 -9.57
C LYS A 128 -3.83 -9.85 -10.89
N GLU A 129 -4.37 -10.37 -11.97
CA GLU A 129 -3.77 -10.40 -13.30
C GLU A 129 -3.64 -9.06 -14.07
N PRO A 130 -4.17 -7.86 -13.68
CA PRO A 130 -3.92 -6.65 -14.48
C PRO A 130 -2.43 -6.30 -14.65
N LEU A 131 -1.57 -6.73 -13.72
CA LEU A 131 -0.12 -6.56 -13.82
C LEU A 131 0.60 -7.67 -14.60
N LYS A 132 -0.07 -8.80 -14.87
CA LYS A 132 0.42 -9.85 -15.78
C LYS A 132 0.08 -9.55 -17.24
N TRP A 133 -0.91 -8.70 -17.51
CA TRP A 133 -1.33 -8.38 -18.88
C TRP A 133 -0.34 -7.46 -19.63
N ILE A 134 0.54 -6.78 -18.90
CA ILE A 134 1.66 -5.97 -19.45
C ILE A 134 2.96 -6.81 -19.54
N ARG A 135 2.91 -8.11 -19.19
CA ARG A 135 4.06 -9.02 -19.25
C ARG A 135 4.25 -9.60 -20.64
#